data_AF-A0A951CF93-F1
#
_entry.id   AF-A0A951CF93-F1
#
_cell.length_a   1.000
_cell.length_b   1.000
_cell.length_c   1.000
_cell.angle_alpha   90.00
_cell.angle_beta   90.00
_cell.angle_gamma   90.00
#
_symmetry.space_group_name_H-M   'P 1'
#
loop_
_entity.id
_entity.type
_entity.pdbx_description
1 polymer ?
#
loop_
_entity_poly.entity_id
_entity_poly.type
_entity_poly.pdbx_seq_one_letter_code
_entity_poly.pdbx_strand_id
1 'polypeptide(L)' 'MSFLNVNGPTDSYQEAAARLGLPLSAIKTTVYRLRQDYAMKLRQEVEQTVSTRDEIDDELRYLRSVLAGTTIR' A
#
# COMPACT_ATOMS: atom_id res chain seq x y z
N MET A 1 -2.73 -7.02 -2.72
CA MET A 1 -2.57 -6.01 -1.65
C MET A 1 -1.26 -5.23 -1.83
N SER A 2 -1.23 -4.08 -2.51
CA SER A 2 -0.13 -3.10 -2.34
C SER A 2 -0.53 -1.75 -2.95
N PHE A 3 -1.15 -0.89 -2.14
CA PHE A 3 -1.42 0.52 -2.48
C PHE A 3 -0.22 1.43 -2.21
N LEU A 4 0.67 1.01 -1.30
CA LEU A 4 2.01 1.56 -1.21
C LEU A 4 2.82 0.89 -2.32
N ASN A 5 2.96 1.56 -3.45
CA ASN A 5 3.75 1.04 -4.58
C ASN A 5 5.24 0.97 -4.17
N VAL A 6 5.90 -0.19 -4.33
CA VAL A 6 7.36 -0.38 -4.05
C VAL A 6 8.18 -0.02 -5.27
N ASN A 7 7.53 0.29 -6.40
CA ASN A 7 8.23 0.68 -7.60
C ASN A 7 8.73 2.13 -7.50
N GLY A 8 9.15 2.55 -6.29
CA GLY A 8 10.13 3.60 -6.16
C GLY A 8 11.47 3.01 -6.60
N PRO A 9 12.31 3.76 -7.33
CA PRO A 9 13.61 3.26 -7.77
C PRO A 9 14.39 2.71 -6.58
N THR A 10 15.15 1.63 -6.77
CA THR A 10 15.99 1.01 -5.71
C THR A 10 16.86 2.06 -4.99
N ASP A 11 17.24 3.10 -5.72
CA ASP A 11 17.92 4.31 -5.25
C ASP A 11 17.18 4.98 -4.08
N SER A 12 15.84 5.04 -4.11
CA SER A 12 15.02 5.61 -3.03
C SER A 12 15.14 4.85 -1.70
N TYR A 13 15.34 3.52 -1.74
CA TYR A 13 15.57 2.74 -0.52
C TYR A 13 17.01 2.82 -0.04
N GLN A 14 17.97 2.95 -0.95
CA GLN A 14 19.37 3.19 -0.59
C GLN A 14 19.53 4.59 0.04
N GLU A 15 18.88 5.60 -0.52
CA GLU A 15 18.82 6.95 0.07
C GLU A 15 18.13 6.95 1.43
N ALA A 16 17.00 6.25 1.57
CA ALA A 16 16.31 6.12 2.86
C ALA A 16 17.18 5.39 3.89
N ALA A 17 17.86 4.31 3.49
CA ALA A 17 18.80 3.58 4.33
C ALA A 17 19.94 4.50 4.82
N ALA A 18 20.54 5.27 3.91
CA ALA A 18 21.60 6.22 4.22
C ALA A 18 21.11 7.34 5.16
N ARG A 19 19.95 7.95 4.86
CA ARG A 19 19.36 9.03 5.67
C ARG A 19 18.97 8.58 7.07
N LEU A 20 18.52 7.34 7.23
CA LEU A 20 18.06 6.80 8.51
C LEU A 20 19.17 6.04 9.26
N GLY A 21 20.36 5.87 8.67
CA GLY A 21 21.45 5.09 9.25
C GLY A 21 21.10 3.61 9.42
N LEU A 22 20.20 3.07 8.59
CA LEU A 22 19.71 1.70 8.68
C LEU A 22 20.23 0.84 7.53
N PRO A 23 20.45 -0.48 7.74
CA PRO A 23 20.71 -1.39 6.64
C PRO A 23 19.56 -1.40 5.61
N LEU A 24 19.90 -1.54 4.32
CA LEU A 24 18.90 -1.64 3.25
C LEU A 24 17.90 -2.79 3.47
N SER A 25 18.35 -3.91 4.06
CA SER A 25 17.49 -5.03 4.45
C SER A 25 16.45 -4.62 5.51
N ALA A 26 16.84 -3.79 6.48
CA ALA A 26 15.92 -3.29 7.51
C ALA A 26 14.86 -2.35 6.92
N ILE A 27 15.23 -1.50 5.95
CA ILE A 27 14.27 -0.68 5.20
C ILE A 27 13.25 -1.55 4.45
N LYS A 28 13.73 -2.56 3.71
CA LYS A 28 12.85 -3.48 2.97
C LYS A 28 11.86 -4.20 3.89
N THR A 29 12.34 -4.72 5.02
CA THR A 29 11.48 -5.38 6.03
C THR A 29 10.46 -4.41 6.63
N THR A 30 10.87 -3.18 6.93
CA THR A 30 9.98 -2.16 7.52
C THR A 30 8.88 -1.76 6.54
N VAL A 31 9.24 -1.53 5.27
CA VAL A 31 8.30 -1.22 4.19
C VAL A 31 7.35 -2.39 3.93
N TYR A 32 7.85 -3.63 3.96
CA TYR A 32 7.01 -4.82 3.82
C TYR A 32 5.96 -4.89 4.93
N ARG A 33 6.36 -4.73 6.19
CA ARG A 33 5.43 -4.75 7.32
C ARG A 33 4.41 -3.62 7.23
N LEU A 34 4.86 -2.40 6.92
CA LEU A 34 3.98 -1.24 6.75
C LEU A 34 2.86 -1.49 5.73
N ARG A 35 3.15 -2.23 4.65
CA ARG A 35 2.13 -2.58 3.64
C ARG A 35 1.10 -3.56 4.14
N GLN A 36 1.55 -4.57 4.87
CA GLN A 36 0.64 -5.56 5.46
C GLN A 36 -0.30 -4.86 6.43
N ASP A 37 0.27 -4.04 7.33
CA ASP A 37 -0.49 -3.27 8.32
C ASP A 37 -1.47 -2.30 7.65
N TYR A 38 -1.01 -1.56 6.63
CA TYR A 38 -1.85 -0.65 5.86
C TYR A 38 -2.98 -1.39 5.13
N ALA A 39 -2.67 -2.49 4.44
CA ALA A 39 -3.67 -3.22 3.67
C ALA A 39 -4.74 -3.85 4.58
N MET A 40 -4.34 -4.34 5.75
CA MET A 40 -5.26 -4.84 6.76
C MET A 40 -6.18 -3.73 7.28
N LYS A 41 -5.61 -2.60 7.71
CA LYS A 41 -6.40 -1.46 8.22
C LYS A 41 -7.33 -0.91 7.15
N LEU A 42 -6.85 -0.73 5.92
CA LEU A 42 -7.68 -0.27 4.82
C LEU A 42 -8.85 -1.21 4.56
N ARG A 43 -8.64 -2.54 4.62
CA ARG A 43 -9.73 -3.50 4.48
C ARG A 43 -10.77 -3.34 5.59
N GLN A 44 -10.34 -3.12 6.83
CA GLN A 44 -11.23 -2.90 7.97
C GLN A 44 -12.06 -1.61 7.83
N GLU A 45 -11.48 -0.55 7.29
CA GLU A 45 -12.22 0.69 7.01
C GLU A 45 -13.23 0.47 5.88
N VAL A 46 -12.84 -0.21 4.79
CA VAL A 46 -13.76 -0.50 3.67
C VAL A 46 -14.91 -1.40 4.12
N GLU A 47 -14.66 -2.37 4.99
CA GLU A 47 -15.73 -3.22 5.56
C GLU A 47 -16.80 -2.40 6.29
N GLN A 48 -16.44 -1.24 6.86
CA GLN A 48 -17.37 -0.35 7.54
C GLN A 48 -18.17 0.54 6.58
N THR A 49 -17.75 0.66 5.32
CA THR A 49 -18.38 1.55 4.33
C THR A 49 -19.25 0.81 3.31
N VAL A 50 -18.96 -0.46 3.05
CA VAL A 50 -19.73 -1.28 2.11
C VAL A 50 -21.08 -1.72 2.69
N SER A 51 -22.06 -1.96 1.82
CA SER A 51 -23.38 -2.42 2.26
C SER A 51 -23.36 -3.91 2.62
N THR A 52 -22.50 -4.69 1.94
CA THR A 52 -22.33 -6.11 2.19
C THR A 52 -20.84 -6.49 2.18
N ARG A 53 -20.48 -7.56 2.90
CA ARG A 53 -19.08 -8.02 2.97
C ARG A 53 -18.50 -8.49 1.63
N ASP A 54 -19.34 -8.91 0.70
CA ASP A 54 -18.89 -9.41 -0.61
C ASP A 54 -18.42 -8.26 -1.53
N GLU A 55 -18.80 -7.02 -1.24
CA GLU A 55 -18.39 -5.82 -1.98
C GLU A 55 -16.96 -5.36 -1.65
N ILE A 56 -16.35 -5.84 -0.56
CA ILE A 56 -15.07 -5.33 -0.05
C ILE A 56 -13.97 -5.38 -1.12
N ASP A 57 -13.86 -6.49 -1.85
CA ASP A 57 -12.78 -6.68 -2.83
C ASP A 57 -12.97 -5.82 -4.08
N ASP A 58 -14.22 -5.54 -4.46
CA ASP A 58 -14.56 -4.67 -5.58
C ASP A 58 -14.36 -3.20 -5.19
N GLU A 59 -14.77 -2.80 -3.98
CA GLU A 59 -14.54 -1.44 -3.47
C GLU A 59 -13.03 -1.15 -3.33
N LEU A 60 -12.24 -2.09 -2.81
CA LEU A 60 -10.77 -1.99 -2.80
C LEU A 60 -10.16 -1.92 -4.21
N ARG A 61 -10.81 -2.49 -5.23
CA ARG A 61 -10.36 -2.38 -6.62
C ARG A 61 -10.69 -1.01 -7.20
N TYR A 62 -11.90 -0.51 -6.94
CA TYR A 62 -12.35 0.80 -7.37
C TYR A 62 -11.54 1.93 -6.72
N LEU A 63 -11.37 1.91 -5.40
CA LEU A 63 -10.55 2.90 -4.68
C LEU A 63 -9.14 2.99 -5.28
N ARG A 64 -8.58 1.85 -5.72
CA ARG A 64 -7.26 1.81 -6.39
C ARG A 64 -7.25 2.46 -7.75
N SER A 65 -8.26 2.24 -8.58
CA SER A 65 -8.28 2.83 -9.91
C SER A 65 -8.37 4.35 -9.82
N VAL A 66 -9.17 4.86 -8.86
CA VAL A 66 -9.29 6.29 -8.55
C VAL A 66 -7.96 6.87 -8.07
N LEU A 67 -7.33 6.24 -7.07
CA LEU A 67 -6.06 6.74 -6.51
C LEU A 67 -4.88 6.65 -7.50
N ALA A 68 -4.88 5.67 -8.40
CA ALA A 68 -3.88 5.55 -9.46
C ALA A 68 -4.12 6.50 -10.65
N GLY A 69 -5.21 7.28 -10.64
CA GLY A 69 -5.60 8.10 -11.79
C GLY A 69 -5.87 7.28 -13.05
N THR A 70 -6.11 5.97 -12.91
CA THR A 70 -6.36 5.03 -14.02
C THR A 70 -7.86 4.88 -14.28
N THR A 71 -8.67 5.83 -13.82
CA THR A 71 -10.11 5.83 -14.05
C THR A 71 -10.38 5.71 -15.55
N ILE A 72 -10.95 4.56 -15.91
CA ILE A 72 -11.46 4.26 -17.26
C ILE A 72 -12.51 5.32 -17.57
N ARG A 73 -12.24 6.09 -18.62
CA ARG A 73 -13.20 7.04 -19.19
C ARG A 73 -14.09 6.32 -20.18
#